data_AF-A0A960BND0-F1
#
_entry.id   AF-A0A960BND0-F1
#
_cell.length_a   1.000
_cell.length_b   1.000
_cell.length_c   1.000
_cell.angle_alpha   90.00
_cell.angle_beta   90.00
_cell.angle_gamma   90.00
#
_symmetry.space_group_name_H-M   'P 1'
#
loop_
_entity.id
_entity.type
_entity.pdbx_description
1 polymer ?
#
loop_
_entity_poly.entity_id
_entity_poly.type
_entity_poly.pdbx_seq_one_letter_code
_entity_poly.pdbx_strand_id
1 'polypeptide(L)'
;MSKPVVVSLNGQQSQFGLRAVKRSALYGRRRRVALDKDGNPCTRASLLADGSLLLQSGMTGQGYFTDDGSMYKLGDLTALSPEGEELPVAPSTLGVCQELTGPIDPTFLLDLRVQAVYLLDPTEVDDDLLQRLQAGELFSFGFNFRDDYHEETAVLLASSEGVFALVGDPIARSWAALETAATLPTEDAEADDDDLDFEMF
;
A
#
# COMPACT_ATOMS: atom_id res chain seq x y z
N MET A 1 13.84 3.33 14.15
CA MET A 1 13.32 4.67 13.80
C MET A 1 13.02 4.62 12.31
N SER A 2 11.76 4.70 11.91
CA SER A 2 11.39 4.82 10.49
C SER A 2 11.94 6.14 9.94
N LYS A 3 12.39 6.14 8.69
CA LYS A 3 12.80 7.36 8.01
C LYS A 3 11.56 8.29 7.88
N PRO A 4 11.72 9.61 8.09
CA PRO A 4 10.60 10.54 8.04
C PRO A 4 10.14 10.79 6.60
N VAL A 5 8.94 11.32 6.43
CA VAL A 5 8.52 11.95 5.18
C VAL A 5 9.03 13.39 5.20
N VAL A 6 9.78 13.78 4.17
CA VAL A 6 10.30 15.14 4.00
C VAL A 6 9.70 15.72 2.73
N VAL A 7 8.98 16.82 2.86
CA VAL A 7 8.30 17.49 1.74
C VAL A 7 8.69 18.95 1.68
N SER A 8 8.68 19.55 0.50
CA SER A 8 9.01 20.96 0.28
C SER A 8 7.88 21.66 -0.45
N LEU A 9 7.43 22.80 0.08
CA LEU A 9 6.53 23.72 -0.58
C LEU A 9 7.28 25.03 -0.83
N ASN A 10 7.42 25.45 -2.09
CA ASN A 10 8.12 26.70 -2.46
C ASN A 10 9.56 26.82 -1.89
N GLY A 11 10.24 25.70 -1.68
CA GLY A 11 11.60 25.64 -1.11
C GLY A 11 11.66 25.61 0.42
N GLN A 12 10.53 25.67 1.12
CA GLN A 12 10.46 25.46 2.56
C GLN A 12 10.18 23.99 2.86
N GLN A 13 11.06 23.37 3.63
CA GLN A 13 10.97 21.95 3.97
C GLN A 13 10.11 21.74 5.21
N SER A 14 9.37 20.63 5.20
CA SER A 14 8.59 20.13 6.32
C SER A 14 8.83 18.63 6.48
N GLN A 15 9.00 18.21 7.71
CA GLN A 15 9.34 16.86 8.11
C GLN A 15 8.27 16.27 9.03
N PHE A 16 7.85 15.05 8.69
CA PHE A 16 6.83 14.31 9.40
C PHE A 16 7.30 12.89 9.75
N GLY A 17 7.03 12.45 10.97
CA GLY A 17 7.03 11.03 11.31
C GLY A 17 5.86 10.32 10.63
N LEU A 18 6.07 9.09 10.18
CA LEU A 18 5.08 8.31 9.44
C LEU A 18 4.52 7.16 10.31
N ARG A 19 3.19 7.13 10.50
CA ARG A 19 2.50 6.04 11.21
C ARG A 19 1.36 5.46 10.38
N ALA A 20 1.46 4.19 10.02
CA ALA A 20 0.41 3.50 9.28
C ALA A 20 -0.88 3.38 10.11
N VAL A 21 -2.01 3.80 9.54
CA VAL A 21 -3.33 3.67 10.15
C VAL A 21 -3.93 2.34 9.70
N LYS A 22 -4.11 1.42 10.65
CA LYS A 22 -4.73 0.12 10.39
C LYS A 22 -6.17 0.12 10.92
N ARG A 23 -7.10 -0.44 10.14
CA ARG A 23 -8.51 -0.62 10.58
C ARG A 23 -8.60 -1.38 11.91
N SER A 24 -7.77 -2.41 12.08
CA SER A 24 -7.70 -3.18 13.32
C SER A 24 -7.23 -2.40 14.54
N ALA A 25 -6.48 -1.30 14.34
CA ALA A 25 -6.10 -0.40 15.42
C ALA A 25 -7.24 0.57 15.80
N LEU A 26 -8.12 0.90 14.84
CA LEU A 26 -9.27 1.80 15.05
C LEU A 26 -10.48 1.08 15.63
N TYR A 27 -10.81 -0.09 15.07
CA TYR A 27 -12.04 -0.82 15.36
C TYR A 27 -11.80 -2.09 16.19
N GLY A 28 -10.54 -2.41 16.47
CA GLY A 28 -10.16 -3.71 17.02
C GLY A 28 -10.25 -4.82 15.97
N ARG A 29 -10.05 -6.06 16.41
CA ARG A 29 -10.28 -7.25 15.58
C ARG A 29 -10.81 -8.38 16.44
N ARG A 30 -11.68 -9.20 15.87
CA ARG A 30 -12.14 -10.45 16.49
C ARG A 30 -11.66 -11.62 15.64
N ARG A 31 -11.01 -12.60 16.26
CA ARG A 31 -10.53 -13.80 15.57
C ARG A 31 -11.07 -15.04 16.27
N ARG A 32 -11.56 -16.02 15.48
CA ARG A 32 -11.90 -17.35 15.99
C ARG A 32 -10.62 -18.16 16.20
N VAL A 33 -10.52 -18.81 17.35
CA VAL A 33 -9.37 -19.67 17.69
C VAL A 33 -9.93 -21.05 18.00
N ALA A 34 -9.51 -22.06 17.24
CA ALA A 34 -9.81 -23.45 17.56
C ALA A 34 -8.93 -23.88 18.74
N LEU A 35 -9.52 -24.57 19.72
CA LEU A 35 -8.83 -25.06 20.90
C LEU A 35 -8.81 -26.59 20.90
N ASP A 36 -7.73 -27.18 21.42
CA ASP A 36 -7.67 -28.60 21.67
C ASP A 36 -8.44 -29.00 22.94
N LYS A 37 -8.43 -30.29 23.26
CA LYS A 37 -9.06 -30.85 24.46
C LYS A 37 -8.52 -30.30 25.79
N ASP A 38 -7.29 -29.78 25.78
CA ASP A 38 -6.59 -29.25 26.95
C ASP A 38 -6.69 -27.71 27.01
N GLY A 39 -7.41 -27.10 26.07
CA GLY A 39 -7.67 -25.66 25.99
C GLY A 39 -6.60 -24.86 25.25
N ASN A 40 -5.64 -25.51 24.56
CA ASN A 40 -4.57 -24.81 23.85
C ASN A 40 -4.99 -24.46 22.41
N PRO A 41 -4.53 -23.31 21.86
CA PRO A 41 -4.78 -22.96 20.46
C PRO A 41 -4.25 -24.00 19.48
N CYS A 42 -5.11 -24.46 18.57
CA CYS A 42 -4.71 -25.29 17.44
C CYS A 42 -4.08 -24.44 16.34
N THR A 43 -3.10 -25.03 15.64
CA THR A 43 -2.48 -24.45 14.44
C THR A 43 -3.06 -25.10 13.19
N ARG A 44 -3.42 -24.29 12.19
CA ARG A 44 -3.90 -24.80 10.89
C ARG A 44 -2.76 -25.50 10.15
N ALA A 45 -3.08 -26.63 9.53
CA ALA A 45 -2.19 -27.35 8.63
C ALA A 45 -3.01 -28.06 7.54
N SER A 46 -2.36 -28.34 6.42
CA SER A 46 -2.93 -29.06 5.28
C SER A 46 -2.26 -30.42 5.14
N LEU A 47 -3.01 -31.49 4.90
CA LEU A 47 -2.44 -32.80 4.61
C LEU A 47 -2.36 -32.98 3.09
N LEU A 48 -1.25 -33.50 2.57
CA LEU A 48 -1.15 -33.87 1.16
C LEU A 48 -2.21 -34.93 0.80
N ALA A 49 -2.60 -34.96 -0.47
CA ALA A 49 -3.65 -35.87 -0.96
C ALA A 49 -3.32 -37.36 -0.74
N ASP A 50 -2.04 -37.71 -0.68
CA ASP A 50 -1.54 -39.06 -0.41
C ASP A 50 -1.42 -39.39 1.09
N GLY A 51 -1.70 -38.42 1.97
CA GLY A 51 -1.61 -38.56 3.42
C GLY A 51 -0.18 -38.65 3.97
N SER A 52 0.85 -38.47 3.14
CA SER A 52 2.23 -38.72 3.54
C SER A 52 2.87 -37.58 4.35
N LEU A 53 2.40 -36.35 4.12
CA LEU A 53 3.02 -35.15 4.69
C LEU A 53 1.98 -34.12 5.11
N LEU A 54 2.23 -33.51 6.27
CA LEU A 54 1.43 -32.43 6.81
C LEU A 54 2.19 -31.10 6.60
N LEU A 55 1.59 -30.21 5.83
CA LEU A 55 2.07 -28.87 5.50
C LEU A 55 1.57 -27.86 6.53
N GLN A 56 2.51 -27.23 7.22
CA GLN A 56 2.26 -26.13 8.15
C GLN A 56 2.54 -24.79 7.48
N SER A 57 2.08 -23.70 8.11
CA SER A 57 2.45 -22.34 7.72
C SER A 57 3.97 -22.20 7.60
N GLY A 58 4.46 -21.74 6.43
CA GLY A 58 5.88 -21.58 6.14
C GLY A 58 6.58 -22.80 5.53
N MET A 59 5.89 -23.93 5.36
CA MET A 59 6.44 -25.11 4.66
C MET A 59 6.32 -25.03 3.13
N THR A 60 5.49 -24.12 2.63
CA THR A 60 5.35 -23.82 1.22
C THR A 60 5.98 -22.46 0.94
N GLY A 61 6.84 -22.39 -0.07
CA GLY A 61 7.36 -21.14 -0.60
C GLY A 61 7.05 -21.07 -2.09
N GLN A 62 6.75 -19.87 -2.58
CA GLN A 62 6.71 -19.62 -4.00
C GLN A 62 8.11 -19.23 -4.48
N GLY A 63 8.44 -19.60 -5.71
CA GLY A 63 9.74 -19.30 -6.31
C GLY A 63 9.64 -19.39 -7.82
N TYR A 64 10.48 -18.61 -8.49
CA TYR A 64 10.64 -18.69 -9.93
C TYR A 64 11.69 -19.76 -10.23
N PHE A 65 11.40 -20.65 -11.17
CA PHE A 65 12.30 -21.72 -11.56
C PHE A 65 12.62 -21.61 -13.04
N THR A 66 13.88 -21.85 -13.40
CA THR A 66 14.30 -22.10 -14.78
C THR A 66 13.76 -23.44 -15.27
N ASP A 67 13.77 -23.63 -16.60
CA ASP A 67 13.40 -24.89 -17.23
C ASP A 67 14.26 -26.09 -16.76
N ASP A 68 15.46 -25.84 -16.23
CA ASP A 68 16.36 -26.85 -15.65
C ASP A 68 16.12 -27.13 -14.15
N GLY A 69 15.14 -26.46 -13.54
CA GLY A 69 14.75 -26.64 -12.14
C GLY A 69 15.55 -25.82 -11.12
N SER A 70 16.43 -24.91 -11.56
CA SER A 70 17.14 -23.99 -10.68
C SER A 70 16.23 -22.83 -10.24
N MET A 71 16.37 -22.35 -9.01
CA MET A 71 15.53 -21.27 -8.46
C MET A 71 16.17 -19.90 -8.73
N TYR A 72 15.40 -18.95 -9.27
CA TYR A 72 15.75 -17.52 -9.29
C TYR A 72 15.43 -16.89 -7.94
N LYS A 73 16.32 -16.00 -7.47
CA LYS A 73 16.02 -15.15 -6.32
C LYS A 73 15.23 -13.94 -6.78
N LEU A 74 14.33 -13.45 -5.94
CA LEU A 74 13.52 -12.26 -6.25
C LEU A 74 14.39 -11.03 -6.60
N GLY A 75 15.56 -10.88 -5.97
CA GLY A 75 16.49 -9.79 -6.26
C GLY A 75 17.27 -9.92 -7.57
N ASP A 76 17.21 -11.07 -8.23
CA ASP A 76 17.82 -11.29 -9.54
C ASP A 76 16.82 -10.99 -10.68
N LEU A 77 15.57 -10.65 -10.36
CA LEU A 77 14.53 -10.33 -11.33
C LEU A 77 14.54 -8.84 -11.65
N THR A 78 14.41 -8.51 -12.93
CA THR A 78 14.27 -7.14 -13.43
C THR A 78 12.87 -6.92 -13.98
N ALA A 79 12.25 -5.78 -13.68
CA ALA A 79 11.00 -5.40 -14.31
C ALA A 79 11.24 -5.00 -15.77
N LEU A 80 10.36 -5.45 -16.66
CA LEU A 80 10.37 -5.10 -18.08
C LEU A 80 9.12 -4.28 -18.42
N SER A 81 9.26 -3.32 -19.33
CA SER A 81 8.13 -2.61 -19.92
C SER A 81 7.33 -3.55 -20.85
N PRO A 82 6.11 -3.16 -21.26
CA PRO A 82 5.34 -3.90 -22.27
C PRO A 82 6.10 -4.12 -23.59
N GLU A 83 7.07 -3.26 -23.90
CA GLU A 83 7.95 -3.33 -25.06
C GLU A 83 9.21 -4.18 -24.83
N GLY A 84 9.41 -4.69 -23.61
CA GLY A 84 10.52 -5.57 -23.23
C GLY A 84 11.79 -4.82 -22.78
N GLU A 85 11.72 -3.53 -22.48
CA GLU A 85 12.86 -2.74 -22.00
C GLU A 85 12.95 -2.78 -20.47
N GLU A 86 14.16 -2.79 -19.91
CA GLU A 86 14.36 -2.78 -18.45
C GLU A 86 13.85 -1.46 -17.83
N LEU A 87 12.99 -1.57 -16.83
CA LEU A 87 12.48 -0.42 -16.09
C LEU A 87 13.48 -0.01 -14.99
N PRO A 88 13.80 1.28 -14.85
CA PRO A 88 14.63 1.75 -13.75
C PRO A 88 13.88 1.64 -12.42
N VAL A 89 14.61 1.30 -11.35
CA VAL A 89 14.06 1.30 -9.99
C VAL A 89 13.96 2.73 -9.48
N ALA A 90 12.77 3.14 -9.06
CA ALA A 90 12.55 4.40 -8.36
C ALA A 90 12.96 4.26 -6.88
N PRO A 91 13.81 5.16 -6.34
CA PRO A 91 14.32 5.04 -4.98
C PRO A 91 13.23 5.32 -3.94
N SER A 92 13.45 4.86 -2.71
CA SER A 92 12.65 5.23 -1.55
C SER A 92 12.63 6.74 -1.33
N THR A 93 11.42 7.29 -1.19
CA THR A 93 11.18 8.72 -0.89
C THR A 93 11.36 9.04 0.59
N LEU A 94 11.45 8.04 1.47
CA LEU A 94 11.56 8.27 2.91
C LEU A 94 12.96 8.79 3.27
N GLY A 95 12.98 9.92 3.97
CA GLY A 95 14.19 10.66 4.31
C GLY A 95 14.78 11.47 3.16
N VAL A 96 14.11 11.52 2.01
CA VAL A 96 14.47 12.34 0.84
C VAL A 96 13.42 13.43 0.67
N CYS A 97 13.86 14.66 0.43
CA CYS A 97 12.94 15.77 0.22
C CYS A 97 12.19 15.61 -1.11
N GLN A 98 10.85 15.55 -1.04
CA GLN A 98 9.96 15.54 -2.20
C GLN A 98 9.33 16.92 -2.39
N GLU A 99 9.25 17.40 -3.63
CA GLU A 99 8.57 18.66 -3.93
C GLU A 99 7.06 18.45 -3.99
N LEU A 100 6.31 19.29 -3.29
CA LEU A 100 4.85 19.24 -3.28
C LEU A 100 4.30 19.87 -4.56
N THR A 101 3.45 19.12 -5.24
CA THR A 101 2.64 19.62 -6.35
C THR A 101 1.27 20.01 -5.81
N GLY A 102 0.86 21.25 -6.04
CA GLY A 102 -0.47 21.72 -5.65
C GLY A 102 -0.60 23.24 -5.60
N PRO A 103 -1.78 23.75 -5.21
CA PRO A 103 -2.90 22.99 -4.66
C PRO A 103 -3.59 22.14 -5.73
N ILE A 104 -3.94 20.89 -5.40
CA ILE A 104 -4.64 19.97 -6.30
C ILE A 104 -6.17 20.02 -6.09
N ASP A 105 -6.92 19.68 -7.14
CA ASP A 105 -8.39 19.63 -7.06
C ASP A 105 -8.85 18.42 -6.22
N PRO A 106 -9.84 18.58 -5.32
CA PRO A 106 -10.37 17.47 -4.51
C PRO A 106 -10.88 16.27 -5.32
N THR A 107 -11.29 16.49 -6.57
CA THR A 107 -11.69 15.41 -7.50
C THR A 107 -10.54 14.45 -7.77
N PHE A 108 -9.29 14.94 -7.79
CA PHE A 108 -8.11 14.08 -7.94
C PHE A 108 -8.03 13.04 -6.82
N LEU A 109 -8.33 13.44 -5.58
CA LEU A 109 -8.36 12.51 -4.46
C LEU A 109 -9.49 11.48 -4.62
N LEU A 110 -10.64 11.88 -5.16
CA LEU A 110 -11.74 10.95 -5.41
C LEU A 110 -11.40 9.92 -6.48
N ASP A 111 -10.51 10.25 -7.42
CA ASP A 111 -10.02 9.36 -8.47
C ASP A 111 -8.74 8.61 -8.07
N LEU A 112 -8.30 8.71 -6.81
CA LEU A 112 -7.17 7.96 -6.27
C LEU A 112 -7.63 6.63 -5.66
N ARG A 113 -7.02 5.51 -6.08
CA ARG A 113 -7.14 4.21 -5.41
C ARG A 113 -6.27 4.21 -4.17
N VAL A 114 -6.84 4.62 -3.03
CA VAL A 114 -6.09 4.61 -1.77
C VAL A 114 -5.77 3.17 -1.36
N GLN A 115 -4.48 2.82 -1.34
CA GLN A 115 -3.97 1.53 -0.88
C GLN A 115 -3.53 1.60 0.59
N ALA A 116 -2.96 2.73 1.00
CA ALA A 116 -2.47 2.93 2.35
C ALA A 116 -2.81 4.32 2.89
N VAL A 117 -3.06 4.37 4.19
CA VAL A 117 -3.35 5.61 4.93
C VAL A 117 -2.32 5.75 6.04
N TYR A 118 -1.68 6.91 6.09
CA TYR A 118 -0.71 7.23 7.13
C TYR A 118 -1.11 8.49 7.87
N LEU A 119 -0.96 8.46 9.19
CA LEU A 119 -0.97 9.66 10.02
C LEU A 119 0.45 10.22 10.05
N LEU A 120 0.56 11.53 9.84
CA LEU A 120 1.80 12.27 9.85
C LEU A 120 1.97 13.02 11.17
N ASP A 121 3.01 12.65 11.92
CA ASP A 121 3.37 13.29 13.17
C ASP A 121 4.34 14.46 12.87
N PRO A 122 3.93 15.73 13.02
CA PRO A 122 4.77 16.87 12.68
C PRO A 122 6.03 16.91 13.56
N THR A 123 7.20 16.90 12.95
CA THR A 123 8.50 17.03 13.66
C THR A 123 9.06 18.43 13.49
N GLU A 124 9.10 18.93 12.26
CA GLU A 124 9.52 20.28 11.91
C GLU A 124 8.70 20.69 10.68
N VAL A 125 7.75 21.60 10.82
CA VAL A 125 6.79 21.92 9.75
C VAL A 125 6.74 23.42 9.55
N ASP A 126 6.70 23.84 8.29
CA ASP A 126 6.54 25.23 7.93
C ASP A 126 5.11 25.71 8.18
N ASP A 127 4.97 26.90 8.76
CA ASP A 127 3.67 27.48 9.13
C ASP A 127 2.79 27.74 7.90
N ASP A 128 3.35 28.04 6.72
CA ASP A 128 2.59 28.27 5.48
C ASP A 128 1.93 26.96 5.01
N LEU A 129 2.69 25.86 4.97
CA LEU A 129 2.15 24.56 4.60
C LEU A 129 1.03 24.13 5.55
N LEU A 130 1.24 24.32 6.86
CA LEU A 130 0.26 23.92 7.87
C LEU A 130 -1.02 24.75 7.79
N GLN A 131 -0.92 26.07 7.57
CA GLN A 131 -2.08 26.94 7.37
C GLN A 131 -2.86 26.58 6.11
N ARG A 132 -2.17 26.30 5.00
CA ARG A 132 -2.82 25.93 3.73
C ARG A 132 -3.52 24.58 3.83
N LEU A 133 -2.89 23.59 4.47
CA LEU A 133 -3.52 22.31 4.76
C LEU A 133 -4.75 22.49 5.67
N GLN A 134 -4.67 23.32 6.71
CA GLN A 134 -5.79 23.63 7.60
C GLN A 134 -6.94 24.39 6.91
N ALA A 135 -6.63 25.18 5.88
CA ALA A 135 -7.62 25.80 5.02
C ALA A 135 -8.35 24.80 4.09
N GLY A 136 -7.89 23.54 4.05
CA GLY A 136 -8.46 22.47 3.24
C GLY A 136 -7.80 22.31 1.87
N GLU A 137 -6.65 22.95 1.64
CA GLU A 137 -5.89 22.70 0.41
C GLU A 137 -5.22 21.32 0.46
N LEU A 138 -5.12 20.71 -0.72
CA LEU A 138 -4.52 19.39 -0.91
C LEU A 138 -3.23 19.54 -1.71
N PHE A 139 -2.24 18.71 -1.39
CA PHE A 139 -0.97 18.66 -2.11
C PHE A 139 -0.61 17.20 -2.40
N SER A 140 -0.05 16.93 -3.58
CA SER A 140 0.44 15.61 -3.96
C SER A 140 1.95 15.58 -4.08
N PHE A 141 2.54 14.41 -3.84
CA PHE A 141 3.94 14.13 -4.11
C PHE A 141 4.12 12.65 -4.45
N GLY A 142 5.23 12.32 -5.12
CA GLY A 142 5.63 10.94 -5.36
C GLY A 142 6.01 10.26 -4.05
N PHE A 143 5.53 9.03 -3.85
CA PHE A 143 5.75 8.27 -2.62
C PHE A 143 6.18 6.85 -2.93
N ASN A 144 7.35 6.51 -2.40
CA ASN A 144 7.86 5.15 -2.35
C ASN A 144 8.35 4.85 -0.94
N PHE A 145 7.77 3.84 -0.31
CA PHE A 145 8.20 3.37 1.01
C PHE A 145 9.58 2.70 0.94
N ARG A 146 9.80 1.91 -0.11
CA ARG A 146 11.05 1.21 -0.45
C ARG A 146 11.39 1.45 -1.92
N ASP A 147 12.58 1.04 -2.33
CA ASP A 147 12.95 1.06 -3.74
C ASP A 147 12.00 0.13 -4.50
N ASP A 148 11.30 0.67 -5.49
CA ASP A 148 10.26 -0.03 -6.24
C ASP A 148 10.25 0.42 -7.70
N TYR A 149 9.68 -0.38 -8.60
CA TYR A 149 9.55 -0.04 -10.02
C TYR A 149 8.33 0.84 -10.30
N HIS A 150 7.40 0.91 -9.35
CA HIS A 150 6.18 1.68 -9.44
C HIS A 150 6.18 2.77 -8.38
N GLU A 151 6.09 4.03 -8.82
CA GLU A 151 6.01 5.18 -7.92
C GLU A 151 4.55 5.49 -7.61
N GLU A 152 4.16 5.32 -6.34
CA GLU A 152 2.80 5.66 -5.89
C GLU A 152 2.64 7.18 -5.73
N THR A 153 1.40 7.66 -5.75
CA THR A 153 1.07 9.05 -5.46
C THR A 153 0.57 9.18 -4.03
N ALA A 154 1.18 10.05 -3.24
CA ALA A 154 0.69 10.45 -1.93
C ALA A 154 -0.03 11.81 -2.00
N VAL A 155 -1.19 11.90 -1.37
CA VAL A 155 -1.95 13.15 -1.18
C VAL A 155 -1.96 13.52 0.29
N LEU A 156 -1.50 14.74 0.60
CA LEU A 156 -1.56 15.36 1.91
C LEU A 156 -2.89 16.05 2.14
N LEU A 157 -3.46 15.83 3.32
CA LEU A 157 -4.66 16.52 3.80
C LEU A 157 -4.57 16.75 5.31
N ALA A 158 -5.15 17.84 5.80
CA ALA A 158 -5.33 18.04 7.23
C ALA A 158 -6.80 17.81 7.64
N SER A 159 -6.97 17.35 8.87
CA SER A 159 -8.27 17.21 9.55
C SER A 159 -8.13 17.70 10.99
N SER A 160 -9.22 17.67 11.76
CA SER A 160 -9.20 17.99 13.19
C SER A 160 -8.28 17.10 14.03
N GLU A 161 -8.01 15.87 13.57
CA GLU A 161 -7.19 14.88 14.27
C GLU A 161 -5.70 14.95 13.89
N GLY A 162 -5.35 15.75 12.87
CA GLY A 162 -3.98 15.89 12.39
C GLY A 162 -3.85 15.82 10.87
N VAL A 163 -2.61 15.68 10.40
CA VAL A 163 -2.27 15.60 8.97
C VAL A 163 -2.17 14.14 8.55
N PHE A 164 -2.75 13.82 7.40
CA PHE A 164 -2.75 12.48 6.82
C PHE A 164 -2.11 12.49 5.44
N ALA A 165 -1.46 11.37 5.11
CA ALA A 165 -1.03 11.04 3.75
C ALA A 165 -1.83 9.83 3.25
N LEU A 166 -2.57 10.03 2.16
CA LEU A 166 -3.28 8.98 1.44
C LEU A 166 -2.43 8.56 0.25
N VAL A 167 -2.00 7.30 0.23
CA VAL A 167 -1.08 6.77 -0.78
C VAL A 167 -1.82 5.78 -1.68
N GLY A 168 -1.59 5.91 -2.98
CA GLY A 168 -1.99 4.91 -3.96
C GLY A 168 -1.91 5.43 -5.40
N ASP A 169 -2.76 4.89 -6.27
CA ASP A 169 -2.67 5.11 -7.71
C ASP A 169 -3.81 5.95 -8.26
N PRO A 170 -3.55 6.93 -9.14
CA PRO A 170 -4.60 7.56 -9.92
C PRO A 170 -5.31 6.54 -10.80
N ILE A 171 -6.64 6.52 -10.76
CA ILE A 171 -7.46 5.66 -11.62
C ILE A 171 -8.14 6.51 -12.68
N ALA A 172 -8.00 6.10 -13.94
CA ALA A 172 -8.89 6.57 -15.00
C ALA A 172 -10.21 5.80 -14.92
N ARG A 173 -11.28 6.48 -14.49
CA ARG A 173 -12.62 5.89 -14.47
C ARG A 173 -13.28 6.05 -15.84
N SER A 174 -13.70 4.94 -16.44
CA SER A 174 -14.58 4.95 -17.61
C SER A 174 -16.02 4.72 -17.18
N TRP A 175 -16.95 5.46 -17.79
CA TRP A 175 -18.37 5.23 -17.60
C TRP A 175 -18.76 3.90 -18.27
N ALA A 176 -19.35 2.98 -17.51
CA ALA A 176 -19.88 1.73 -18.04
C ALA A 176 -21.36 1.90 -18.39
N ALA A 177 -21.72 1.70 -19.67
CA ALA A 177 -23.10 1.62 -20.13
C ALA A 177 -23.43 0.17 -20.55
N LEU A 178 -24.72 -0.17 -20.62
CA LEU A 178 -25.17 -1.51 -21.02
C LEU A 178 -24.63 -1.94 -22.41
N GLU A 179 -24.39 -0.97 -23.30
CA GLU A 179 -23.85 -1.17 -24.64
C GLU A 179 -22.32 -1.34 -24.66
N THR A 180 -21.64 -1.02 -23.56
CA THR A 180 -20.19 -1.12 -23.44
C THR A 180 -19.82 -2.53 -22.97
N ALA A 181 -19.21 -3.32 -23.85
CA ALA A 181 -18.66 -4.62 -23.45
C ALA A 181 -17.58 -4.41 -22.37
N ALA A 182 -17.79 -5.00 -21.19
CA ALA A 182 -16.82 -4.92 -20.11
C ALA A 182 -15.64 -5.85 -20.41
N THR A 183 -14.43 -5.31 -20.42
CA THR A 183 -13.22 -6.14 -20.37
C THR A 183 -13.08 -6.67 -18.95
N LEU A 184 -13.25 -7.96 -18.76
CA LEU A 184 -12.97 -8.60 -17.48
C LEU A 184 -11.45 -8.51 -17.23
N PRO A 185 -11.00 -8.09 -16.04
CA PRO A 185 -9.60 -8.20 -15.68
C PRO A 185 -9.18 -9.68 -15.75
N THR A 186 -7.97 -9.94 -16.24
CA THR A 186 -7.33 -11.26 -16.16
C THR A 186 -7.21 -11.67 -14.69
N GLU A 187 -7.47 -12.95 -14.40
CA GLU A 187 -7.71 -13.54 -13.06
C GLU A 187 -6.53 -13.50 -12.06
N ASP A 188 -5.55 -12.60 -12.22
CA ASP A 188 -4.38 -12.48 -11.33
C ASP A 188 -4.60 -11.50 -10.17
N ALA A 189 -5.84 -11.07 -9.92
CA ALA A 189 -6.16 -10.44 -8.65
C ALA A 189 -6.22 -11.54 -7.58
N GLU A 190 -5.06 -11.94 -7.05
CA GLU A 190 -4.97 -12.64 -5.76
C GLU A 190 -5.59 -11.72 -4.71
N ALA A 191 -6.90 -11.86 -4.50
CA ALA A 191 -7.59 -11.35 -3.34
C ALA A 191 -7.20 -12.23 -2.16
N ASP A 192 -5.96 -12.06 -1.67
CA ASP A 192 -5.45 -12.74 -0.48
C ASP A 192 -5.95 -12.00 0.79
N ASP A 193 -7.26 -11.76 0.84
CA ASP A 193 -7.96 -11.25 2.01
C ASP A 193 -8.98 -12.31 2.47
N ASP A 194 -8.46 -13.43 2.98
CA ASP A 194 -9.26 -14.43 3.71
C ASP A 194 -9.84 -13.85 5.04
N ASP A 195 -9.56 -12.58 5.36
CA ASP A 195 -10.09 -11.81 6.49
C ASP A 195 -11.15 -10.77 6.01
N LEU A 196 -11.97 -11.12 5.02
CA LEU A 196 -13.19 -10.37 4.68
C LEU A 196 -14.16 -10.31 5.88
N ASP A 197 -14.02 -9.29 6.71
CA ASP A 197 -14.86 -9.01 7.88
C ASP A 197 -16.18 -8.34 7.42
N PHE A 198 -17.14 -9.16 6.97
CA PHE A 198 -18.45 -8.72 6.46
C PHE A 198 -19.53 -8.52 7.55
N GLU A 199 -19.21 -8.54 8.85
CA GLU A 199 -20.22 -8.31 9.89
C GLU A 199 -20.38 -6.81 10.20
N MET A 200 -21.03 -6.08 9.30
CA MET A 200 -21.86 -4.93 9.69
C MET A 200 -23.28 -5.43 9.98
N PHE A 201 -23.52 -6.03 11.15
CA PHE A 201 -24.80 -6.01 11.89
C PHE A 201 -24.59 -6.32 13.37
#